data_AF-A0A820KPK6-F1
#
_entry.id   AF-A0A820KPK6-F1
#
_cell.length_a   1.000
_cell.length_b   1.000
_cell.length_c   1.000
_cell.angle_alpha   90.00
_cell.angle_beta   90.00
_cell.angle_gamma   90.00
#
_symmetry.space_group_name_H-M   'P 1'
#
loop_
_entity.id
_entity.type
_entity.pdbx_description
1 polymer ?
#
loop_
_entity_poly.entity_id
_entity_poly.type
_entity_poly.pdbx_seq_one_letter_code
_entity_poly.pdbx_strand_id
1 'polypeptide(L)'
;AAFGIFMGWLSFINFVVYSVGFTFGSILMSHGNHRSLTISEILVVVNMFAQALGYLTAIGPFFQSISEAQGAAVTVFRLIDEAHDENINEREILEENISDERSISNINGDLEFDNVSFSYPSRENATALNNLKLIARAN
;
A
#
# COMPACT_ATOMS: atom_id res chain seq x y z
N ALA A 1 0.82 15.23 -22.34
CA ALA A 1 1.75 16.36 -22.54
C ALA A 1 2.85 16.40 -21.46
N ALA A 2 2.51 16.47 -20.17
CA ALA A 2 3.48 16.57 -19.07
C ALA A 2 4.55 15.45 -19.05
N PHE A 3 4.15 14.20 -19.27
CA PHE A 3 5.07 13.06 -19.30
C PHE A 3 6.11 13.14 -20.43
N GLY A 4 5.71 13.66 -21.60
CA GLY A 4 6.62 13.85 -22.74
C GLY A 4 7.61 14.99 -22.51
N ILE A 5 7.17 16.09 -21.89
CA ILE A 5 8.03 17.21 -21.51
C ILE A 5 9.07 16.74 -20.48
N PHE A 6 8.64 15.96 -19.49
CA PHE A 6 9.54 15.39 -18.48
C PHE A 6 10.60 14.47 -19.09
N MET A 7 10.20 13.54 -19.96
CA MET A 7 11.14 12.64 -20.65
C MET A 7 12.11 13.40 -21.58
N GLY A 8 11.63 14.46 -22.25
CA GLY A 8 12.48 15.34 -23.04
C GLY A 8 13.52 16.07 -22.19
N TRP A 9 13.11 16.57 -21.02
CA TRP A 9 13.98 17.25 -20.08
C TRP A 9 15.06 16.31 -19.50
N LEU A 10 14.68 15.07 -19.14
CA LEU A 10 15.62 14.04 -18.71
C LEU A 10 16.67 13.74 -19.79
N SER A 11 16.22 13.63 -21.04
CA SER A 11 17.12 13.37 -22.19
C SER A 11 18.10 14.53 -22.39
N PHE A 12 17.62 15.78 -22.27
CA PHE A 12 18.47 16.97 -22.36
C PHE A 12 19.57 16.99 -21.30
N ILE A 13 19.21 16.76 -20.02
CA ILE A 13 20.20 16.69 -18.93
C ILE A 13 21.25 15.61 -19.21
N ASN A 14 20.83 14.46 -19.73
CA ASN A 14 21.74 13.34 -20.04
C ASN A 14 22.81 13.74 -21.08
N PHE A 15 22.39 14.41 -22.16
CA PHE A 15 23.33 14.93 -23.16
C PHE A 15 24.26 16.02 -22.60
N VAL A 16 23.77 16.88 -21.71
CA VAL A 16 24.61 17.90 -21.05
C VAL A 16 25.69 17.25 -20.19
N VAL A 17 25.33 16.22 -19.39
CA VAL A 17 26.29 15.47 -18.57
C VAL A 17 27.36 14.82 -19.44
N TYR A 18 26.98 14.21 -20.57
CA TYR A 18 27.96 13.64 -21.50
C TYR A 18 28.88 14.68 -22.13
N SER A 19 28.35 15.84 -22.54
CA SER A 19 29.13 16.94 -23.11
C SER A 19 30.16 17.48 -22.11
N VAL A 20 29.75 17.68 -20.85
CA VAL A 20 30.63 18.14 -19.77
C VAL A 20 31.68 17.10 -19.44
N GLY A 21 31.30 15.83 -19.30
CA GLY A 21 32.23 14.73 -19.03
C GLY A 21 33.31 14.59 -20.10
N PHE A 22 32.95 14.73 -21.37
CA PHE A 22 33.88 14.67 -22.50
C PHE A 22 34.83 15.88 -22.55
N THR A 23 34.28 17.09 -22.32
CA THR A 23 35.06 18.33 -22.32
C THR A 23 36.03 18.38 -21.14
N PHE A 24 35.59 17.97 -19.96
CA PHE A 24 36.45 17.88 -18.79
C PHE A 24 37.55 16.82 -18.98
N GLY A 25 37.19 15.66 -19.55
CA GLY A 25 38.14 14.61 -19.92
C GLY A 25 39.21 15.10 -20.91
N SER A 26 38.82 15.87 -21.93
CA SER A 26 39.77 16.42 -22.92
C SER A 26 40.71 17.47 -22.31
N ILE A 27 40.22 18.33 -21.41
CA ILE A 27 41.04 19.31 -20.68
C ILE A 27 42.07 18.61 -19.79
N LEU A 28 41.66 17.54 -19.10
CA LEU A 28 42.56 16.73 -18.26
C LEU A 28 43.67 16.07 -19.08
N MET A 29 43.34 15.63 -20.29
CA MET A 29 44.31 15.05 -21.23
C MET A 29 45.31 16.10 -21.73
N SER A 30 44.89 17.36 -21.89
CA SER A 30 45.73 18.47 -22.34
C SER A 30 46.66 19.05 -21.25
N HIS A 31 46.32 18.94 -19.96
CA HIS A 31 47.10 19.50 -18.84
C HIS A 31 48.00 18.45 -18.14
N GLY A 32 48.17 17.27 -18.74
CA GLY A 32 48.76 16.09 -18.10
C GLY A 32 50.20 16.28 -17.61
N ASN A 33 50.37 16.50 -16.30
CA ASN A 33 51.68 16.54 -15.67
C ASN A 33 52.13 15.16 -15.13
N HIS A 34 51.22 14.22 -14.82
CA HIS A 34 51.60 12.88 -14.36
C HIS A 34 50.58 11.82 -14.84
N ARG A 35 51.02 10.91 -15.71
CA ARG A 35 50.25 9.87 -16.44
C ARG A 35 49.37 10.43 -17.56
N SER A 36 49.83 10.24 -18.80
CA SER A 36 49.02 10.45 -20.00
C SER A 36 47.89 9.41 -20.00
N LEU A 37 46.71 9.79 -19.51
CA LEU A 37 45.50 8.98 -19.66
C LEU A 37 45.30 8.72 -21.15
N THR A 38 45.11 7.46 -21.51
CA THR A 38 44.84 7.07 -22.89
C THR A 38 43.39 7.42 -23.22
N ILE A 39 43.10 7.80 -24.46
CA ILE A 39 41.75 8.08 -24.95
C ILE A 39 40.77 6.94 -24.60
N SER A 40 41.25 5.70 -24.63
CA SER A 40 40.48 4.51 -24.24
C SER A 40 40.04 4.52 -22.76
N GLU A 41 40.88 4.97 -21.84
CA GLU A 41 40.58 5.00 -20.40
C GLU A 41 39.47 6.02 -20.10
N ILE A 42 39.54 7.19 -20.73
CA ILE A 42 38.49 8.24 -20.59
C ILE A 42 37.16 7.73 -21.16
N LEU A 43 37.20 7.07 -22.32
CA LEU A 43 36.00 6.54 -22.98
C LEU A 43 35.34 5.44 -22.15
N VAL A 44 36.12 4.58 -21.49
CA VAL A 44 35.62 3.58 -20.55
C VAL A 44 34.96 4.23 -19.34
N VAL A 45 35.58 5.25 -18.73
CA VAL A 45 35.00 5.95 -17.57
C VAL A 45 33.67 6.62 -17.94
N VAL A 46 33.62 7.35 -19.06
CA VAL A 46 32.38 8.00 -19.53
C VAL A 46 31.29 6.98 -19.83
N ASN A 47 31.64 5.85 -20.45
CA ASN A 47 30.69 4.77 -20.72
C ASN A 47 30.16 4.14 -19.43
N MET A 48 31.01 3.99 -18.41
CA MET A 48 30.59 3.46 -17.11
C MET A 48 29.61 4.40 -16.40
N PHE A 49 29.84 5.72 -16.48
CA PHE A 49 28.88 6.73 -15.98
C PHE A 49 27.54 6.69 -16.74
N ALA A 50 27.58 6.53 -18.06
CA ALA A 50 26.38 6.37 -18.88
C ALA A 50 25.54 5.15 -18.46
N GLN A 51 26.20 4.02 -18.25
CA GLN A 51 25.55 2.79 -17.78
C GLN A 51 24.97 2.95 -16.36
N ALA A 52 25.71 3.58 -15.44
CA ALA A 52 25.24 3.84 -14.08
C ALA A 52 23.95 4.69 -14.06
N LEU A 53 23.89 5.74 -14.87
CA LEU A 53 22.67 6.55 -15.03
C LEU A 53 21.53 5.75 -15.67
N GLY A 54 21.85 4.90 -16.66
CA GLY A 54 20.87 3.98 -17.26
C GLY A 54 20.23 3.05 -16.23
N TYR A 55 21.04 2.42 -15.37
CA TYR A 55 20.51 1.58 -14.29
C TYR A 55 19.64 2.35 -13.32
N LEU A 56 20.00 3.59 -12.97
CA LEU A 56 19.19 4.41 -12.08
C LEU A 56 17.80 4.71 -12.67
N THR A 57 17.72 4.97 -13.98
CA THR A 57 16.42 5.14 -14.66
C THR A 57 15.60 3.86 -14.71
N ALA A 58 16.24 2.70 -14.82
CA ALA A 58 15.58 1.40 -14.83
C ALA A 58 14.96 1.03 -13.46
N ILE A 59 15.40 1.67 -12.37
CA ILE A 59 14.82 1.47 -11.04
C ILE A 59 13.48 2.19 -10.88
N GLY A 60 13.21 3.21 -11.70
CA GLY A 60 11.95 4.00 -11.70
C GLY A 60 10.66 3.18 -11.57
N PRO A 61 10.40 2.15 -12.40
CA PRO A 61 9.19 1.33 -12.30
C PRO A 61 9.04 0.58 -10.97
N PHE A 62 10.14 0.22 -10.29
CA PHE A 62 10.05 -0.46 -8.99
C PHE A 62 9.49 0.47 -7.90
N PHE A 63 9.79 1.76 -7.95
CA PHE A 63 9.19 2.74 -7.02
C PHE A 63 7.67 2.82 -7.19
N GLN A 64 7.19 2.77 -8.44
CA GLN A 64 5.76 2.77 -8.72
C GLN A 64 5.07 1.52 -8.17
N SER A 65 5.64 0.34 -8.40
CA SER A 65 5.11 -0.93 -7.87
C SER A 65 5.10 -0.97 -6.33
N ILE A 66 6.12 -0.41 -5.67
CA ILE A 66 6.16 -0.30 -4.21
C ILE A 66 5.04 0.62 -3.71
N SER A 67 4.81 1.76 -4.37
CA SER A 67 3.72 2.68 -3.99
C SER A 67 2.34 2.02 -4.13
N GLU A 68 2.14 1.25 -5.19
CA GLU A 68 0.89 0.51 -5.41
C GLU A 68 0.69 -0.59 -4.35
N ALA A 69 1.75 -1.35 -4.04
CA ALA A 69 1.73 -2.35 -2.99
C ALA A 69 1.42 -1.76 -1.61
N GLN A 70 1.99 -0.58 -1.29
CA GLN A 70 1.67 0.15 -0.05
C GLN A 70 0.19 0.55 0.01
N GLY A 71 -0.38 1.06 -1.09
CA GLY A 71 -1.80 1.42 -1.14
C GLY A 71 -2.73 0.22 -0.93
N ALA A 72 -2.41 -0.93 -1.53
CA ALA A 72 -3.14 -2.17 -1.31
C ALA A 72 -3.02 -2.68 0.14
N ALA A 73 -1.80 -2.66 0.69
CA ALA A 73 -1.53 -3.09 2.06
C ALA A 73 -2.32 -2.28 3.09
N VAL A 74 -2.44 -0.96 2.93
CA VAL A 74 -3.27 -0.11 3.80
C VAL A 74 -4.72 -0.58 3.86
N THR A 75 -5.29 -0.98 2.71
CA THR A 75 -6.67 -1.47 2.68
C THR A 75 -6.81 -2.79 3.43
N VAL A 76 -5.87 -3.71 3.23
CA VAL A 76 -5.86 -5.01 3.92
C VAL A 76 -5.69 -4.83 5.42
N PHE A 77 -4.73 -4.02 5.85
CA PHE A 77 -4.51 -3.77 7.28
C PHE A 77 -5.70 -3.06 7.92
N ARG A 78 -6.33 -2.11 7.23
CA ARG A 78 -7.55 -1.48 7.74
C ARG A 78 -8.67 -2.49 7.99
N LEU A 79 -8.87 -3.44 7.08
CA LEU A 79 -9.89 -4.50 7.26
C LEU A 79 -9.55 -5.43 8.43
N ILE A 80 -8.27 -5.72 8.64
CA ILE A 80 -7.82 -6.54 9.78
C ILE A 80 -8.07 -5.78 11.10
N ASP A 81 -7.74 -4.49 11.15
CA ASP A 81 -7.92 -3.65 12.32
C ASP A 81 -9.41 -3.43 12.65
N GLU A 82 -10.26 -3.20 11.63
CA GLU A 82 -11.71 -3.02 11.77
C GLU A 82 -12.41 -4.30 12.27
N ALA A 83 -11.95 -5.48 11.82
CA ALA A 83 -12.42 -6.77 12.32
C ALA A 83 -12.04 -7.05 13.80
N HIS A 84 -11.11 -6.27 14.37
CA HIS A 84 -10.78 -6.33 15.80
C HIS A 84 -11.58 -5.33 16.64
N ASP A 85 -12.07 -4.23 16.06
CA ASP A 85 -12.72 -3.12 16.77
C ASP A 85 -14.26 -3.27 16.81
N GLU A 86 -14.85 -3.85 15.75
CA GLU A 86 -16.17 -4.46 15.88
C GLU A 86 -16.01 -5.69 16.77
N ASN A 87 -16.64 -5.71 17.96
CA ASN A 87 -16.63 -6.77 18.98
C ASN A 87 -17.19 -8.13 18.47
N ILE A 88 -16.71 -8.61 17.34
CA ILE A 88 -16.94 -9.91 16.72
C ILE A 88 -15.54 -10.51 16.50
N ASN A 89 -14.75 -10.56 17.56
CA ASN A 89 -13.66 -11.52 17.59
C ASN A 89 -14.30 -12.90 17.58
N GLU A 90 -14.50 -13.53 16.42
CA GLU A 90 -14.90 -14.95 16.35
C GLU A 90 -13.97 -15.82 17.21
N ARG A 91 -12.71 -15.41 17.40
CA ARG A 91 -11.77 -16.05 18.33
C ARG A 91 -12.07 -15.80 19.81
N GLU A 92 -12.47 -14.59 20.20
CA GLU A 92 -12.87 -14.27 21.59
C GLU A 92 -14.24 -14.86 21.89
N ILE A 93 -15.18 -14.83 20.95
CA ILE A 93 -16.47 -15.53 21.07
C ILE A 93 -16.22 -17.05 21.21
N LEU A 94 -15.25 -17.65 20.53
CA LEU A 94 -14.96 -19.08 20.68
C LEU A 94 -14.15 -19.43 21.93
N GLU A 95 -13.28 -18.54 22.42
CA GLU A 95 -12.46 -18.78 23.62
C GLU A 95 -13.17 -18.36 24.92
N GLU A 96 -13.93 -17.27 24.91
CA GLU A 96 -14.69 -16.74 26.05
C GLU A 96 -15.98 -17.57 26.29
N ASN A 97 -16.60 -18.16 25.26
CA ASN A 97 -17.69 -19.14 25.47
C ASN A 97 -17.23 -20.46 26.12
N ILE A 98 -15.92 -20.69 26.30
CA ILE A 98 -15.42 -21.85 27.06
C ILE A 98 -15.30 -21.51 28.56
N SER A 99 -15.28 -20.23 28.94
CA SER A 99 -15.07 -19.79 30.33
C SER A 99 -16.14 -18.86 30.90
N ASP A 100 -17.10 -18.38 30.11
CA ASP A 100 -18.13 -17.46 30.61
C ASP A 100 -19.37 -18.16 31.19
N GLU A 101 -19.77 -17.63 32.34
CA GLU A 101 -20.53 -18.21 33.44
C GLU A 101 -22.04 -18.37 33.18
N ARG A 102 -22.46 -18.70 31.95
CA ARG A 102 -23.89 -18.91 31.61
C ARG A 102 -24.14 -20.10 30.69
N SER A 103 -23.58 -21.26 31.04
CA SER A 103 -24.13 -22.53 30.55
C SER A 103 -25.50 -22.74 31.20
N ILE A 104 -26.56 -22.27 30.55
CA ILE A 104 -27.94 -22.48 31.01
C ILE A 104 -28.27 -23.95 30.74
N SER A 105 -28.18 -24.78 31.76
CA SER A 105 -28.34 -26.24 31.65
C SER A 105 -29.77 -26.68 31.31
N ASN A 106 -30.76 -25.80 31.47
CA ASN A 106 -32.16 -26.12 31.20
C ASN A 106 -32.90 -24.88 30.67
N ILE A 107 -33.15 -24.86 29.36
CA ILE A 107 -33.87 -23.78 28.67
C ILE A 107 -35.34 -24.19 28.53
N ASN A 108 -36.24 -23.51 29.23
CA ASN A 108 -37.68 -23.74 29.16
C ASN A 108 -38.34 -23.19 27.87
N GLY A 109 -37.57 -22.64 26.92
CA GLY A 109 -38.03 -22.27 25.57
C GLY A 109 -39.05 -21.13 25.45
N ASP A 110 -39.47 -20.52 26.56
CA ASP A 110 -40.31 -19.32 26.56
C ASP A 110 -39.52 -18.13 25.99
N LEU A 111 -40.06 -17.49 24.96
CA LEU A 111 -39.46 -16.34 24.28
C LEU A 111 -40.43 -15.15 24.31
N GLU A 112 -39.95 -14.00 24.79
CA GLU A 112 -40.71 -12.76 24.82
C GLU A 112 -39.95 -11.66 24.06
N PHE A 113 -40.62 -11.07 23.09
CA PHE A 113 -40.22 -9.83 22.44
C PHE A 113 -41.05 -8.70 23.07
N ASP A 114 -40.38 -7.75 23.73
CA ASP A 114 -41.05 -6.56 24.28
C ASP A 114 -40.57 -5.29 23.58
N ASN A 115 -41.49 -4.61 22.90
CA ASN A 115 -41.27 -3.31 22.25
C ASN A 115 -40.03 -3.27 21.34
N VAL A 116 -39.77 -4.35 20.61
CA VAL A 116 -38.58 -4.45 19.77
C VAL A 116 -38.79 -3.62 18.50
N SER A 117 -37.89 -2.65 18.30
CA SER A 117 -37.80 -1.88 17.06
C SER A 117 -36.46 -2.16 16.40
N PHE A 118 -36.49 -2.51 15.11
CA PHE A 118 -35.31 -2.91 14.36
C PHE A 118 -35.32 -2.29 12.96
N SER A 119 -34.16 -1.80 12.54
CA SER A 119 -33.90 -1.35 11.18
C SER A 119 -32.59 -1.97 10.69
N TYR A 120 -32.55 -2.35 9.43
CA TYR A 120 -31.33 -2.89 8.84
C TYR A 120 -30.31 -1.76 8.63
N PRO A 121 -29.01 -1.97 8.94
CA PRO A 121 -27.98 -0.95 8.74
C PRO A 121 -27.88 -0.46 7.29
N SER A 122 -28.17 -1.34 6.32
CA SER A 122 -28.19 -0.99 4.90
C SER A 122 -29.39 -0.11 4.49
N ARG A 123 -30.41 0.01 5.34
CA ARG A 123 -31.67 0.74 5.08
C ARG A 123 -32.21 1.39 6.36
N GLU A 124 -31.44 2.30 6.94
CA GLU A 124 -31.82 3.01 8.17
C GLU A 124 -33.14 3.79 8.06
N ASN A 125 -33.49 4.24 6.86
CA ASN A 125 -34.74 4.98 6.60
C ASN A 125 -36.01 4.10 6.63
N ALA A 126 -35.88 2.78 6.71
CA ALA A 126 -36.99 1.86 6.77
C ALA A 126 -36.91 1.01 8.04
N THR A 127 -37.88 1.20 8.93
CA THR A 127 -38.02 0.37 10.13
C THR A 127 -38.69 -0.96 9.75
N ALA A 128 -37.98 -2.08 9.95
CA ALA A 128 -38.48 -3.41 9.61
C ALA A 128 -39.40 -3.98 10.71
N LEU A 129 -39.04 -3.75 11.97
CA LEU A 129 -39.88 -4.07 13.14
C LEU A 129 -40.12 -2.78 13.89
N ASN A 130 -41.39 -2.46 14.17
CA ASN A 130 -41.76 -1.26 14.92
C ASN A 130 -42.61 -1.65 16.12
N ASN A 131 -42.04 -1.52 17.31
CA ASN A 131 -42.70 -1.83 18.60
C ASN A 131 -43.38 -3.21 18.63
N LEU A 132 -42.69 -4.24 18.15
CA LEU A 132 -43.23 -5.60 18.19
C LEU A 132 -43.29 -6.11 19.63
N LYS A 133 -44.48 -6.54 20.06
CA LYS A 133 -44.69 -7.31 21.29
C LYS A 133 -45.21 -8.70 20.95
N LEU A 134 -44.48 -9.74 21.32
CA LEU A 134 -44.87 -11.12 21.04
C LEU A 134 -44.35 -12.05 22.14
N ILE A 135 -45.22 -12.92 22.65
CA ILE A 135 -44.87 -13.92 23.65
C ILE A 135 -45.12 -15.30 23.01
N ALA A 136 -44.06 -16.09 22.88
CA ALA A 136 -44.12 -17.49 22.44
C ALA A 136 -43.76 -18.37 23.65
N ARG A 137 -44.65 -19.29 24.00
CA ARG A 137 -44.44 -20.24 25.12
C ARG A 137 -43.97 -21.58 24.58
N ALA A 138 -43.04 -22.23 25.27
CA ALA A 138 -42.73 -23.63 24.97
C ALA A 138 -43.84 -24.54 25.51
N ASN A 139 -44.12 -25.62 24.79
CA ASN A 139 -45.15 -26.59 25.11
C ASN A 139 -44.52 -27.88 25.66
#